data_AF-A0AAV3U9N6-F1
#
_entry.id   AF-A0AAV3U9N6-F1
#
_cell.length_a   1.000
_cell.length_b   1.000
_cell.length_c   1.000
_cell.angle_alpha   90.00
_cell.angle_beta   90.00
_cell.angle_gamma   90.00
#
_symmetry.space_group_name_H-M   'P 1'
#
loop_
_entity.id
_entity.type
_entity.pdbx_description
1 polymer ?
#
loop_
_entity_poly.entity_id
_entity_poly.type
_entity_poly.pdbx_seq_one_letter_code
_entity_poly.pdbx_strand_id
1 'polypeptide(L)'
;MKNFLNDLAKHGISAQNIDDVAACLQQRASGNGFAHPLSVYQSLAVDLALGAIDTEQETAANLDNTHSAKQWLALITGRELTD
;
A
#
# COMPACT_ATOMS: atom_id res chain seq x y z
N MET A 1 5.20 -10.26 17.39
CA MET A 1 5.03 -9.70 16.05
C MET A 1 3.74 -8.90 16.08
N LYS A 2 3.78 -7.57 15.92
CA LYS A 2 2.53 -6.82 15.65
C LYS A 2 1.90 -7.47 14.43
N ASN A 3 0.64 -7.88 14.52
CA ASN A 3 -0.01 -8.56 13.41
C ASN A 3 -0.35 -7.50 12.36
N PHE A 4 0.57 -7.23 11.43
CA PHE A 4 0.42 -6.21 10.39
C PHE A 4 -0.87 -6.39 9.59
N LEU A 5 -1.35 -7.63 9.44
CA LEU A 5 -2.65 -7.94 8.84
C LEU A 5 -3.82 -7.28 9.58
N ASN A 6 -3.76 -7.21 10.92
CA ASN A 6 -4.79 -6.54 11.71
C ASN A 6 -4.72 -5.01 11.51
N ASP A 7 -3.52 -4.46 11.33
CA ASP A 7 -3.37 -3.01 11.12
C ASP A 7 -3.85 -2.63 9.71
N LEU A 8 -3.50 -3.41 8.68
CA LEU A 8 -4.06 -3.25 7.34
C LEU A 8 -5.60 -3.29 7.34
N ALA A 9 -6.19 -4.29 8.01
CA ALA A 9 -7.63 -4.45 8.08
C ALA A 9 -8.35 -3.27 8.78
N LYS A 10 -7.77 -2.69 9.84
CA LYS A 10 -8.33 -1.50 10.52
C LYS A 10 -8.42 -0.28 9.60
N HIS A 11 -7.46 -0.14 8.68
CA HIS A 11 -7.42 0.93 7.69
C HIS A 11 -8.13 0.54 6.38
N GLY A 12 -8.91 -0.55 6.41
CA GLY A 12 -9.71 -1.02 5.29
C GLY A 12 -8.89 -1.62 4.14
N ILE A 13 -7.59 -1.87 4.30
CA ILE A 13 -6.72 -2.42 3.26
C ILE A 13 -6.85 -3.95 3.26
N SER A 14 -7.40 -4.49 2.18
CA SER A 14 -7.62 -5.93 2.01
C SER A 14 -6.39 -6.64 1.45
N ALA A 15 -6.34 -7.98 1.57
CA ALA A 15 -5.31 -8.77 0.89
C ALA A 15 -5.36 -8.58 -0.64
N GLN A 16 -6.56 -8.41 -1.21
CA GLN A 16 -6.73 -8.12 -2.64
C GLN A 16 -6.10 -6.77 -3.02
N ASN A 17 -6.18 -5.73 -2.17
CA ASN A 17 -5.46 -4.49 -2.43
C ASN A 17 -3.94 -4.67 -2.49
N ILE A 18 -3.39 -5.51 -1.60
CA ILE A 18 -1.96 -5.81 -1.60
C ILE A 18 -1.56 -6.53 -2.89
N ASP A 19 -2.35 -7.51 -3.33
CA ASP A 19 -2.11 -8.23 -4.58
C ASP A 19 -2.22 -7.30 -5.81
N ASP A 20 -3.19 -6.38 -5.81
CA ASP A 20 -3.37 -5.37 -6.85
C ASP A 20 -2.18 -4.41 -6.95
N VAL A 21 -1.68 -3.93 -5.80
CA VAL A 21 -0.47 -3.10 -5.74
C VAL A 21 0.75 -3.90 -6.19
N ALA A 22 0.91 -5.14 -5.73
CA ALA A 22 2.02 -6.00 -6.12
C ALA A 22 2.05 -6.25 -7.64
N ALA A 23 0.89 -6.52 -8.25
CA ALA A 23 0.75 -6.67 -9.70
C ALA A 23 1.11 -5.36 -10.44
N CYS A 24 0.68 -4.21 -9.91
CA CYS A 24 1.04 -2.91 -10.47
C CYS A 24 2.56 -2.66 -10.45
N LEU A 25 3.22 -2.96 -9.32
CA LEU A 25 4.67 -2.84 -9.18
C LEU A 25 5.41 -3.80 -10.12
N GLN A 26 4.96 -5.05 -10.21
CA GLN A 26 5.52 -6.05 -11.12
C GLN A 26 5.43 -5.61 -12.59
N GLN A 27 4.27 -5.09 -13.00
CA GLN A 27 4.07 -4.59 -14.37
C GLN A 27 5.05 -3.45 -14.69
N ARG A 28 5.26 -2.52 -13.75
CA ARG A 28 6.24 -1.43 -13.91
C ARG A 28 7.68 -1.94 -13.97
N ALA A 29 8.03 -2.88 -13.10
CA ALA A 29 9.39 -3.43 -13.06
C ALA A 29 9.73 -4.23 -14.32
N SER A 30 8.74 -4.92 -14.91
CA SER A 30 8.89 -5.66 -16.16
C SER A 30 9.26 -4.76 -17.35
N GLY A 31 8.85 -3.49 -17.33
CA GLY A 31 9.23 -2.49 -18.34
C GLY A 31 10.63 -1.88 -18.16
N ASN A 32 11.28 -2.09 -17.00
CA ASN A 32 12.52 -1.41 -16.62
C ASN A 32 13.72 -2.36 -16.40
N GLY A 33 13.56 -3.66 -16.64
CA GLY A 33 14.64 -4.64 -16.51
C GLY A 33 14.95 -5.10 -15.07
N PHE A 34 14.07 -4.83 -14.11
CA PHE A 34 14.20 -5.22 -12.70
C PHE A 34 13.12 -6.23 -12.27
N ALA A 35 12.86 -7.23 -13.12
CA ALA A 35 11.87 -8.25 -12.84
C ALA A 35 12.32 -9.18 -11.70
N HIS A 36 11.48 -9.32 -10.68
CA HIS A 36 11.68 -10.16 -9.51
C HIS A 36 10.49 -11.14 -9.32
N PRO A 37 10.61 -12.15 -8.45
CA PRO A 37 9.46 -12.98 -8.08
C PRO A 37 8.31 -12.16 -7.46
N LEU A 38 7.06 -12.60 -7.65
CA LEU A 38 5.86 -11.91 -7.16
C LEU A 38 5.92 -11.60 -5.65
N SER A 39 6.49 -12.50 -4.85
CA SER A 39 6.62 -12.35 -3.40
C SER A 39 7.43 -11.12 -2.98
N VAL A 40 8.37 -10.66 -3.82
CA VAL A 40 9.12 -9.42 -3.58
C VAL A 40 8.17 -8.23 -3.69
N TYR A 41 7.34 -8.18 -4.73
CA TYR A 41 6.37 -7.10 -4.92
C TYR A 41 5.23 -7.12 -3.89
N GLN A 42 4.83 -8.30 -3.42
CA GLN A 42 3.88 -8.43 -2.30
C GLN A 42 4.47 -7.88 -1.00
N SER A 43 5.75 -8.15 -0.73
CA SER A 43 6.44 -7.60 0.45
C SER A 43 6.53 -6.06 0.35
N LEU A 44 6.92 -5.54 -0.82
CA LEU A 44 6.94 -4.10 -1.08
C LEU A 44 5.56 -3.46 -0.95
N ALA A 45 4.50 -4.13 -1.44
CA ALA A 45 3.13 -3.65 -1.32
C ALA A 45 2.69 -3.55 0.16
N VAL A 46 3.06 -4.51 1.00
CA VAL A 46 2.82 -4.45 2.45
C VAL A 46 3.59 -3.29 3.09
N ASP A 47 4.88 -3.13 2.80
CA ASP A 47 5.69 -2.05 3.36
C ASP A 47 5.14 -0.66 2.96
N LEU A 48 4.73 -0.49 1.70
CA LEU A 48 4.09 0.73 1.23
C LEU A 48 2.74 0.99 1.92
N ALA A 49 1.94 -0.05 2.13
CA ALA A 49 0.66 0.06 2.82
C ALA A 49 0.84 0.47 4.29
N LEU A 50 1.84 -0.08 4.98
CA LEU A 50 2.18 0.31 6.35
C LEU A 50 2.69 1.77 6.40
N GLY A 51 3.54 2.17 5.46
CA GLY A 51 3.99 3.57 5.36
C GLY A 51 2.84 4.55 5.06
N ALA A 52 1.84 4.14 4.28
CA ALA A 52 0.64 4.93 4.03
C ALA A 52 -0.24 5.07 5.28
N ILE A 53 -0.30 4.04 6.14
CA ILE A 53 -0.95 4.10 7.46
C ILE A 53 -0.22 5.07 8.37
N ASP A 54 1.11 4.99 8.44
CA ASP A 54 1.91 5.91 9.25
C ASP A 54 1.70 7.37 8.78
N THR A 55 1.66 7.59 7.46
CA THR A 55 1.38 8.91 6.86
C THR A 55 -0.02 9.42 7.24
N GLU A 56 -1.05 8.58 7.18
CA GLU A 56 -2.40 8.94 7.63
C GLU A 56 -2.38 9.37 9.11
N GLN A 57 -1.74 8.59 9.99
CA GLN A 57 -1.71 8.87 11.42
C GLN A 57 -0.95 10.16 11.75
N GLU A 58 0.21 10.38 11.13
CA GLU A 58 1.02 11.58 11.33
C GLU A 58 0.32 12.85 10.83
N THR A 59 -0.37 12.76 9.69
CA THR A 59 -1.10 13.90 9.12
C THR A 59 -2.40 14.17 9.88
N ALA A 60 -3.14 13.14 10.29
CA ALA A 60 -4.33 13.26 11.13
C ALA A 60 -4.05 13.94 12.48
N ALA A 61 -2.83 13.78 13.01
CA ALA A 61 -2.42 14.43 14.25
C ALA A 61 -2.22 15.95 14.11
N ASN A 62 -1.98 16.46 12.89
CA ASN A 62 -1.51 17.83 12.65
C ASN A 62 -2.36 18.63 11.66
N LEU A 63 -3.31 18.00 10.95
CA LEU A 63 -4.11 18.62 9.89
C LEU A 63 -5.60 18.28 10.04
N ASP A 64 -6.46 19.29 9.86
CA ASP A 64 -7.93 19.15 9.97
C ASP A 64 -8.55 18.34 8.81
N ASN A 65 -7.88 18.28 7.67
CA ASN A 65 -8.28 17.49 6.49
C ASN A 65 -7.12 16.56 6.10
N THR A 66 -7.30 15.27 6.31
CA THR A 66 -6.37 14.23 5.88
C THR A 66 -7.04 13.23 4.95
N HIS A 67 -6.23 12.43 4.28
CA HIS A 67 -6.64 11.32 3.44
C HIS A 67 -6.44 9.99 4.18
N SER A 68 -7.27 9.00 3.85
CA SER A 68 -7.12 7.64 4.37
C SER A 68 -5.84 6.97 3.84
N ALA A 69 -5.34 5.95 4.53
CA ALA A 69 -4.21 5.14 4.07
C ALA A 69 -4.43 4.57 2.66
N LYS A 70 -5.66 4.19 2.30
CA LYS A 70 -6.01 3.74 0.93
C LYS A 70 -5.76 4.83 -0.11
N GLN A 71 -6.12 6.08 0.20
CA GLN A 71 -5.91 7.21 -0.71
C GLN A 71 -4.41 7.56 -0.81
N TRP A 72 -3.67 7.54 0.30
CA TRP A 72 -2.21 7.71 0.27
C TRP A 72 -1.52 6.60 -0.53
N LEU A 73 -1.91 5.34 -0.30
CA LEU A 73 -1.38 4.20 -1.04
C LEU A 73 -1.70 4.31 -2.53
N ALA A 74 -2.92 4.72 -2.89
CA ALA A 74 -3.30 4.97 -4.28
C ALA A 74 -2.47 6.11 -4.92
N LEU A 75 -2.20 7.19 -4.18
CA LEU A 75 -1.34 8.29 -4.63
C LEU A 75 0.09 7.81 -4.90
N ILE A 76 0.69 7.08 -3.95
CA ILE A 76 2.07 6.58 -4.04
C ILE A 76 2.21 5.58 -5.19
N THR A 77 1.25 4.67 -5.29
CA THR A 77 1.32 3.56 -6.24
C THR A 77 0.69 3.90 -7.57
N GLY A 78 -0.05 5.00 -7.73
CA GLY A 78 -0.82 5.31 -8.94
C GLY A 78 -1.87 4.25 -9.28
N ARG A 79 -2.30 3.45 -8.30
CA ARG A 79 -3.29 2.38 -8.45
C ARG A 79 -4.46 2.68 -7.54
N GLU A 80 -5.63 2.95 -8.12
CA GLU A 80 -6.86 3.08 -7.34
C GLU A 80 -7.20 1.73 -6.68
N LEU A 81 -7.55 1.81 -5.39
CA LEU A 81 -7.93 0.66 -4.58
C LEU A 81 -9.44 0.68 -4.39
N THR A 82 -10.14 0.11 -5.35
CA THR A 82 -11.60 -0.02 -5.35
C THR A 82 -11.96 -1.38 -4.78
N ASP A 83 -12.14 -1.44 -3.46
CA ASP A 83 -12.86 -2.55 -2.82
C ASP A 83 -14.35 -2.20 -2.74
#